data_AF-A0A661M447-F1
#
_entry.id   AF-A0A661M447-F1
#
_cell.length_a   1.000
_cell.length_b   1.000
_cell.length_c   1.000
_cell.angle_alpha   90.00
_cell.angle_beta   90.00
_cell.angle_gamma   90.00
#
_symmetry.space_group_name_H-M   'P 1'
#
loop_
_entity.id
_entity.type
_entity.pdbx_description
1 polymer ?
#
loop_
_entity_poly.entity_id
_entity_poly.type
_entity_poly.pdbx_seq_one_letter_code
_entity_poly.pdbx_strand_id
1 'polypeptide(L)'
;PLGQEEFTLGGYERRTWLVGQGIFSGVDTGWIKVVATGPVDGFVLFGRGAMLAGVSALKGSGTEISFPHFHQDGQWWTGVALINTSLMEAETELSAYETSGDDIDSHEETLPPLGKWVGTVEGIFGLSGQGSLDASTAYFNSITGFLLFGTQDDSSLAGVPAETH
;
A
#
# COMPACT_ATOMS: atom_id res chain seq x y z
N PRO A 1 -16.04 2.19 9.69
CA PRO A 1 -15.02 3.25 9.38
C PRO A 1 -14.53 3.85 10.70
N LEU A 2 -13.24 4.20 10.79
CA LEU A 2 -12.66 4.83 12.00
C LEU A 2 -12.99 6.34 12.10
N GLY A 3 -13.39 6.95 10.99
CA GLY A 3 -13.86 8.32 10.88
C GLY A 3 -14.40 8.59 9.48
N GLN A 4 -15.11 9.71 9.30
CA GLN A 4 -15.61 10.18 8.01
C GLN A 4 -15.63 11.71 8.02
N GLU A 5 -15.24 12.31 6.91
CA GLU A 5 -15.19 13.76 6.72
C GLU A 5 -15.69 14.10 5.31
N GLU A 6 -16.44 15.20 5.21
CA GLU A 6 -17.00 15.68 3.95
C GLU A 6 -16.62 17.14 3.74
N PHE A 7 -16.18 17.47 2.53
CA PHE A 7 -15.80 18.83 2.17
C PHE A 7 -15.96 19.07 0.67
N THR A 8 -16.05 20.33 0.29
CA THR A 8 -16.04 20.77 -1.10
C THR A 8 -14.62 21.16 -1.51
N LEU A 9 -14.18 20.69 -2.68
CA LEU A 9 -13.04 21.24 -3.40
C LEU A 9 -13.57 22.07 -4.56
N GLY A 10 -13.24 23.35 -4.58
CA GLY A 10 -13.42 24.18 -5.76
C GLY A 10 -12.58 23.68 -6.95
N GLY A 11 -12.91 24.12 -8.16
CA GLY A 11 -12.10 23.84 -9.34
C GLY A 11 -10.65 24.27 -9.12
N TYR A 12 -9.71 23.36 -9.34
CA TYR A 12 -8.26 23.56 -9.11
C TYR A 12 -7.86 23.85 -7.65
N GLU A 13 -8.74 23.64 -6.68
CA GLU A 13 -8.39 23.74 -5.26
C GLU A 13 -7.53 22.54 -4.81
N ARG A 14 -6.61 22.78 -3.89
CA ARG A 14 -5.86 21.74 -3.17
C ARG A 14 -6.08 21.89 -1.67
N ARG A 15 -6.24 20.76 -0.98
CA ARG A 15 -6.19 20.69 0.48
C ARG A 15 -5.16 19.68 0.96
N THR A 16 -4.69 19.88 2.19
CA THR A 16 -3.72 19.03 2.85
C THR A 16 -4.07 18.94 4.31
N TRP A 17 -3.98 17.74 4.87
CA TRP A 17 -4.25 17.48 6.28
C TRP A 17 -3.18 16.57 6.85
N LEU A 18 -2.92 16.74 8.15
CA LEU A 18 -2.21 15.73 8.93
C LEU A 18 -3.23 14.73 9.46
N VAL A 19 -3.06 13.45 9.14
CA VAL A 19 -3.91 12.37 9.67
C VAL A 19 -3.70 12.24 11.17
N GLY A 20 -4.77 12.04 11.95
CA GLY A 20 -4.73 11.89 13.41
C GLY A 20 -4.76 13.20 14.20
N GLN A 21 -4.43 14.34 13.57
CA GLN A 21 -4.52 15.67 14.20
C GLN A 21 -5.45 16.63 13.45
N GLY A 22 -5.32 16.71 12.13
CA GLY A 22 -6.12 17.60 11.27
C GLY A 22 -7.35 16.91 10.69
N ILE A 23 -7.22 15.65 10.29
CA ILE A 23 -8.33 14.81 9.80
C ILE A 23 -8.32 13.48 10.55
N PHE A 24 -9.51 12.97 10.93
CA PHE A 24 -9.67 11.73 11.71
C PHE A 24 -8.92 11.75 13.05
N SER A 25 -9.24 12.72 13.91
CA SER A 25 -8.55 12.91 15.20
C SER A 25 -8.59 11.64 16.07
N GLY A 26 -7.45 11.26 16.64
CA GLY A 26 -7.33 10.08 17.50
C GLY A 26 -7.25 8.74 16.76
N VAL A 27 -7.15 8.75 15.43
CA VAL A 27 -6.87 7.54 14.63
C VAL A 27 -5.37 7.36 14.46
N ASP A 28 -4.85 6.23 14.93
CA ASP A 28 -3.42 5.89 14.84
C ASP A 28 -3.06 5.26 13.50
N THR A 29 -3.87 4.33 13.00
CA THR A 29 -3.60 3.61 11.74
C THR A 29 -4.87 3.20 11.03
N GLY A 30 -4.84 3.24 9.70
CA GLY A 30 -5.94 2.85 8.84
C GLY A 30 -5.58 3.02 7.37
N TRP A 31 -6.58 3.02 6.51
CA TRP A 31 -6.46 3.47 5.12
C TRP A 31 -7.60 4.45 4.85
N ILE A 32 -7.41 5.33 3.86
CA ILE A 32 -8.36 6.40 3.55
C ILE A 32 -8.99 6.08 2.20
N LYS A 33 -10.33 5.97 2.19
CA LYS A 33 -11.11 5.94 0.95
C LYS A 33 -11.61 7.35 0.66
N VAL A 34 -11.29 7.85 -0.53
CA VAL A 34 -11.84 9.11 -1.04
C VAL A 34 -12.91 8.79 -2.08
N VAL A 35 -14.10 9.35 -1.90
CA VAL A 35 -15.20 9.27 -2.87
C VAL A 35 -15.55 10.71 -3.25
N ALA A 36 -15.62 10.98 -4.55
CA ALA A 36 -15.88 12.33 -5.06
C ALA A 36 -16.89 12.29 -6.22
N THR A 37 -17.64 13.38 -6.38
CA THR A 37 -18.60 13.57 -7.48
C THR A 37 -17.95 14.14 -8.75
N GLY A 38 -16.69 14.54 -8.67
CA GLY A 38 -15.87 15.00 -9.79
C GLY A 38 -14.46 14.40 -9.73
N PRO A 39 -13.63 14.64 -10.75
CA PRO A 39 -12.27 14.14 -10.77
C PRO A 39 -11.47 14.74 -9.63
N VAL A 40 -10.85 13.87 -8.84
CA VAL A 40 -9.92 14.21 -7.77
C VAL A 40 -8.66 13.37 -7.92
N ASP A 41 -7.54 13.93 -7.51
CA ASP A 41 -6.26 13.24 -7.46
C ASP A 41 -5.48 13.70 -6.23
N GLY A 42 -4.50 12.92 -5.81
CA GLY A 42 -3.71 13.23 -4.64
C GLY A 42 -2.71 12.15 -4.29
N PHE A 43 -2.12 12.30 -3.11
CA PHE A 43 -1.15 11.37 -2.55
C PHE A 43 -1.18 11.46 -1.02
N VAL A 44 -0.71 10.40 -0.37
CA VAL A 44 -0.35 10.42 1.06
C VAL A 44 1.16 10.60 1.18
N LEU A 45 1.58 11.39 2.17
CA LEU A 45 2.97 11.46 2.60
C LEU A 45 3.17 10.59 3.84
N PHE A 46 4.05 9.60 3.73
CA PHE A 46 4.61 8.86 4.85
C PHE A 46 5.91 9.52 5.29
N GLY A 47 6.20 9.52 6.59
CA GLY A 47 7.41 10.12 7.12
C GLY A 47 7.94 9.43 8.36
N ARG A 48 9.27 9.48 8.50
CA ARG A 48 10.02 9.03 9.68
C ARG A 48 11.21 9.97 9.84
N GLY A 49 11.27 10.70 10.95
CA GLY A 49 12.30 11.72 11.14
C GLY A 49 12.29 12.79 10.03
N ALA A 50 13.41 12.94 9.32
CA ALA A 50 13.56 13.88 8.21
C ALA A 50 13.15 13.31 6.84
N MET A 51 12.77 12.02 6.77
CA MET A 51 12.45 11.34 5.52
C MET A 51 10.96 11.52 5.17
N LEU A 52 10.67 11.63 3.88
CA LEU A 52 9.31 11.67 3.36
C LEU A 52 9.19 10.84 2.09
N ALA A 53 8.13 10.05 1.97
CA ALA A 53 7.75 9.34 0.76
C ALA A 53 6.30 9.63 0.40
N GLY A 54 6.07 10.02 -0.85
CA GLY A 54 4.74 10.14 -1.42
C GLY A 54 4.26 8.84 -2.02
N VAL A 55 3.02 8.46 -1.75
CA VAL A 55 2.30 7.40 -2.45
C VAL A 55 1.08 8.04 -3.11
N SER A 56 1.05 8.04 -4.44
CA SER A 56 -0.09 8.53 -5.23
C SER A 56 -1.36 7.76 -4.84
N ALA A 57 -2.51 8.41 -4.99
CA ALA A 57 -3.80 7.78 -4.75
C ALA A 57 -3.92 6.48 -5.57
N LEU A 58 -4.32 5.41 -4.90
CA LEU A 58 -4.51 4.10 -5.51
C LEU A 58 -5.83 4.14 -6.30
N LYS A 59 -5.73 4.32 -7.62
CA LYS A 59 -6.90 4.50 -8.49
C LYS A 59 -7.49 3.20 -9.02
N GLY A 60 -6.72 2.12 -9.00
CA GLY A 60 -7.11 0.79 -9.44
C GLY A 60 -7.16 -0.21 -8.29
N SER A 61 -8.07 -1.17 -8.40
CA SER A 61 -8.06 -2.40 -7.62
C SER A 61 -8.50 -3.54 -8.53
N GLY A 62 -7.97 -4.74 -8.30
CA GLY A 62 -8.16 -5.90 -9.16
C GLY A 62 -8.11 -7.20 -8.36
N THR A 63 -8.31 -8.32 -9.04
CA THR A 63 -8.08 -9.64 -8.45
C THR A 63 -6.61 -10.01 -8.44
N GLU A 64 -5.78 -9.29 -9.20
CA GLU A 64 -4.34 -9.44 -9.30
C GLU A 64 -3.70 -8.05 -9.38
N ILE A 65 -2.64 -7.85 -8.61
CA ILE A 65 -1.85 -6.62 -8.61
C ILE A 65 -0.36 -6.98 -8.54
N SER A 66 0.48 -6.22 -9.22
CA SER A 66 1.92 -6.44 -9.22
C SER A 66 2.69 -5.30 -8.57
N PHE A 67 3.84 -5.64 -8.01
CA PHE A 67 4.83 -4.73 -7.48
C PHE A 67 6.15 -5.00 -8.20
N PRO A 68 6.61 -4.09 -9.07
CA PRO A 68 7.68 -4.40 -10.02
C PRO A 68 9.07 -4.54 -9.39
N HIS A 69 9.22 -4.18 -8.11
CA HIS A 69 10.51 -4.20 -7.44
C HIS A 69 10.35 -4.31 -5.93
N PHE A 70 11.08 -5.22 -5.28
CA PHE A 70 11.44 -5.14 -3.88
C PHE A 70 12.96 -5.12 -3.75
N HIS A 71 13.49 -4.55 -2.66
CA HIS A 71 14.89 -4.68 -2.27
C HIS A 71 15.00 -4.79 -0.75
N GLN A 72 15.70 -5.82 -0.27
CA GLN A 72 15.81 -6.16 1.14
C GLN A 72 17.23 -6.65 1.43
N ASP A 73 18.01 -5.90 2.21
CA ASP A 73 19.35 -6.29 2.62
C ASP A 73 19.79 -5.52 3.89
N GLY A 74 21.10 -5.56 4.20
CA GLY A 74 21.66 -4.83 5.34
C GLY A 74 21.55 -3.30 5.23
N GLN A 75 21.16 -2.76 4.07
CA GLN A 75 20.97 -1.33 3.84
C GLN A 75 19.50 -0.96 3.63
N TRP A 76 18.70 -1.83 3.00
CA TRP A 76 17.30 -1.54 2.62
C TRP A 76 16.30 -2.48 3.30
N TRP A 77 15.11 -1.94 3.59
CA TRP A 77 13.93 -2.72 3.88
C TRP A 77 12.80 -2.40 2.88
N THR A 78 11.99 -3.40 2.56
CA THR A 78 10.75 -3.23 1.78
C THR A 78 9.54 -3.61 2.62
N GLY A 79 8.65 -2.65 2.84
CA GLY A 79 7.33 -2.83 3.43
C GLY A 79 6.26 -3.00 2.36
N VAL A 80 5.31 -3.90 2.61
CA VAL A 80 4.18 -4.21 1.73
C VAL A 80 2.90 -3.81 2.44
N ALA A 81 2.03 -3.06 1.77
CA ALA A 81 0.68 -2.76 2.26
C ALA A 81 -0.36 -3.27 1.25
N LEU A 82 -1.25 -4.14 1.71
CA LEU A 82 -2.38 -4.67 0.94
C LEU A 82 -3.69 -4.16 1.54
N ILE A 83 -4.64 -3.80 0.67
CA ILE A 83 -5.95 -3.27 1.04
C ILE A 83 -6.99 -4.07 0.28
N ASN A 84 -7.93 -4.68 1.00
CA ASN A 84 -9.12 -5.26 0.42
C ASN A 84 -10.16 -4.15 0.21
N THR A 85 -10.49 -3.87 -1.04
CA THR A 85 -11.48 -2.85 -1.42
C THR A 85 -12.91 -3.41 -1.51
N SER A 86 -13.06 -4.74 -1.36
CA SER A 86 -14.32 -5.46 -1.39
C SER A 86 -15.05 -5.39 -0.04
N LEU A 87 -16.35 -5.71 -0.07
CA LEU A 87 -17.21 -5.85 1.11
C LEU A 87 -17.25 -7.29 1.66
N MET A 88 -16.44 -8.18 1.10
CA MET A 88 -16.28 -9.57 1.52
C MET A 88 -14.85 -9.79 2.01
N GLU A 89 -14.64 -10.87 2.75
CA GLU A 89 -13.29 -11.29 3.12
C GLU A 89 -12.52 -11.76 1.88
N ALA A 90 -11.23 -11.46 1.82
CA ALA A 90 -10.36 -11.82 0.72
C ALA A 90 -9.18 -12.66 1.21
N GLU A 91 -9.17 -13.93 0.82
CA GLU A 91 -7.97 -14.78 0.86
C GLU A 91 -7.05 -14.33 -0.28
N THR A 92 -5.89 -13.81 0.09
CA THR A 92 -4.91 -13.24 -0.83
C THR A 92 -3.60 -14.00 -0.75
N GLU A 93 -3.08 -14.46 -1.88
CA GLU A 93 -1.73 -15.02 -1.99
C GLU A 93 -0.78 -13.91 -2.47
N LEU A 94 0.31 -13.69 -1.73
CA LEU A 94 1.42 -12.80 -2.11
C LEU A 94 2.60 -13.67 -2.52
N SER A 95 3.01 -13.60 -3.78
CA SER A 95 4.11 -14.38 -4.37
C SER A 95 5.31 -13.50 -4.65
N ALA A 96 6.51 -14.01 -4.37
CA ALA A 96 7.78 -13.34 -4.64
C ALA A 96 8.52 -14.01 -5.80
N TYR A 97 9.13 -13.20 -6.67
CA TYR A 97 9.85 -13.66 -7.86
C TYR A 97 11.27 -13.12 -7.89
N GLU A 98 12.20 -13.91 -8.41
CA GLU A 98 13.56 -13.46 -8.72
C GLU A 98 13.56 -12.46 -9.88
N THR A 99 14.67 -11.75 -10.06
CA THR A 99 14.85 -10.85 -11.22
C THR A 99 14.79 -11.55 -12.58
N SER A 100 14.94 -12.88 -12.62
CA SER A 100 14.74 -13.70 -13.82
C SER A 100 13.26 -13.97 -14.13
N GLY A 101 12.36 -13.73 -13.16
CA GLY A 101 10.94 -14.10 -13.21
C GLY A 101 10.64 -15.49 -12.63
N ASP A 102 11.63 -16.17 -12.04
CA ASP A 102 11.41 -17.46 -11.37
C ASP A 102 10.75 -17.27 -10.00
N ASP A 103 9.81 -18.14 -9.63
CA ASP A 103 9.17 -18.13 -8.31
C ASP A 103 10.19 -18.36 -7.18
N ILE A 104 10.10 -17.56 -6.11
CA ILE A 104 10.90 -17.72 -4.89
C ILE A 104 10.08 -18.40 -3.79
N ASP A 105 8.96 -17.78 -3.41
CA ASP A 105 8.12 -18.18 -2.28
C ASP A 105 6.73 -17.50 -2.34
N SER A 106 5.75 -18.02 -1.60
CA SER A 106 4.44 -17.40 -1.46
C SER A 106 3.94 -17.36 0.00
N HIS A 107 3.09 -16.37 0.30
CA HIS A 107 2.48 -16.16 1.62
C HIS A 107 0.99 -15.89 1.46
N GLU A 108 0.17 -16.63 2.20
CA GLU A 108 -1.28 -16.42 2.25
C GLU A 108 -1.67 -15.48 3.40
N GLU A 109 -2.54 -14.53 3.11
CA GLU A 109 -3.11 -13.61 4.09
C GLU A 109 -4.62 -13.43 3.89
N THR A 110 -5.37 -13.45 4.99
CA THR A 110 -6.80 -13.17 4.96
C THR A 110 -7.06 -11.70 5.29
N LEU A 111 -7.55 -10.94 4.31
CA LEU A 111 -7.91 -9.54 4.46
C LEU A 111 -9.41 -9.40 4.79
N PRO A 112 -9.78 -8.84 5.96
CA PRO A 112 -11.18 -8.55 6.27
C PRO A 112 -11.83 -7.63 5.24
N PRO A 113 -13.18 -7.58 5.17
CA PRO A 113 -13.90 -6.60 4.36
C PRO A 113 -13.43 -5.17 4.64
N LEU A 114 -13.07 -4.41 3.60
CA LEU A 114 -12.52 -3.06 3.74
C LEU A 114 -11.31 -2.99 4.70
N GLY A 115 -10.61 -4.11 4.88
CA GLY A 115 -9.45 -4.26 5.75
C GLY A 115 -8.16 -3.94 5.03
N LYS A 116 -7.09 -3.82 5.83
CA LYS A 116 -5.73 -3.76 5.30
C LYS A 116 -4.83 -4.71 6.08
N TRP A 117 -3.73 -5.08 5.45
CA TRP A 117 -2.61 -5.77 6.07
C TRP A 117 -1.30 -5.09 5.69
N VAL A 118 -0.32 -5.18 6.57
CA VAL A 118 1.02 -4.61 6.37
C VAL A 118 2.07 -5.59 6.87
N GLY A 119 3.09 -5.84 6.06
CA GLY A 119 4.24 -6.68 6.40
C GLY A 119 5.54 -6.15 5.78
N THR A 120 6.65 -6.85 5.98
CA THR A 120 7.93 -6.58 5.31
C THR A 120 8.38 -7.81 4.55
N VAL A 121 9.08 -7.65 3.42
CA VAL A 121 9.56 -8.79 2.61
C VAL A 121 10.37 -9.79 3.44
N GLU A 122 11.27 -9.29 4.29
CA GLU A 122 12.02 -10.15 5.23
C GLU A 122 11.10 -10.83 6.25
N GLY A 123 10.11 -10.13 6.80
CA GLY A 123 9.21 -10.70 7.81
C GLY A 123 8.26 -11.75 7.25
N ILE A 124 7.90 -11.63 5.96
CA ILE A 124 6.95 -12.50 5.27
C ILE A 124 7.67 -13.74 4.73
N PHE A 125 8.75 -13.52 3.97
CA PHE A 125 9.41 -14.57 3.19
C PHE A 125 10.80 -14.97 3.73
N GLY A 126 11.35 -14.23 4.70
CA GLY A 126 12.73 -14.43 5.15
C GLY A 126 13.78 -14.10 4.08
N LEU A 127 13.41 -13.33 3.05
CA LEU A 127 14.25 -13.07 1.88
C LEU A 127 15.22 -11.90 2.08
N SER A 128 16.38 -12.04 1.44
CA SER A 128 17.33 -10.96 1.18
C SER A 128 17.65 -10.92 -0.32
N GLY A 129 17.81 -9.72 -0.88
CA GLY A 129 18.05 -9.50 -2.30
C GLY A 129 16.98 -8.59 -2.91
N GLN A 130 16.71 -8.79 -4.19
CA GLN A 130 15.79 -7.98 -4.97
C GLN A 130 15.00 -8.87 -5.93
N GLY A 131 13.82 -8.40 -6.33
CA GLY A 131 12.91 -9.15 -7.18
C GLY A 131 11.60 -8.38 -7.39
N SER A 132 10.53 -9.09 -7.73
CA SER A 132 9.17 -8.53 -7.81
C SER A 132 8.21 -9.29 -6.90
N LEU A 133 7.04 -8.69 -6.63
CA LEU A 133 5.96 -9.35 -5.92
C LEU A 133 4.69 -9.28 -6.76
N ASP A 134 3.83 -10.30 -6.67
CA ASP A 134 2.45 -10.26 -7.13
C ASP A 134 1.52 -10.63 -5.99
N ALA A 135 0.35 -10.00 -5.93
CA ALA A 135 -0.71 -10.38 -5.00
C ALA A 135 -1.97 -10.74 -5.78
N SER A 136 -2.56 -11.88 -5.48
CA SER A 136 -3.77 -12.37 -6.14
C SER A 136 -4.84 -12.81 -5.13
N THR A 137 -6.12 -12.69 -5.51
CA THR A 137 -7.27 -13.09 -4.70
C THR A 137 -8.34 -13.78 -5.57
N ALA A 138 -9.29 -14.47 -4.94
CA ALA A 138 -10.46 -15.03 -5.62
C ALA A 138 -11.24 -13.99 -6.45
N TYR A 139 -11.87 -14.45 -7.54
CA TYR A 139 -12.45 -13.64 -8.62
C TYR A 139 -13.53 -12.61 -8.23
N PHE A 140 -14.12 -12.73 -7.04
CA PHE A 140 -15.17 -11.82 -6.54
C PHE A 140 -14.64 -10.77 -5.56
N ASN A 141 -13.36 -10.81 -5.24
CA ASN A 141 -12.68 -9.84 -4.39
C ASN A 141 -11.89 -8.84 -5.21
N SER A 142 -11.47 -7.75 -4.57
CA SER A 142 -10.65 -6.73 -5.21
C SER A 142 -9.67 -6.17 -4.19
N ILE A 143 -8.41 -6.14 -4.57
CA ILE A 143 -7.30 -5.67 -3.76
C ILE A 143 -6.55 -4.56 -4.47
N THR A 144 -5.88 -3.72 -3.68
CA THR A 144 -4.91 -2.72 -4.12
C THR A 144 -3.82 -2.61 -3.06
N GLY A 145 -2.75 -1.88 -3.35
CA GLY A 145 -1.65 -1.78 -2.40
C GLY A 145 -0.55 -0.82 -2.85
N PHE A 146 0.51 -0.79 -2.04
CA PHE A 146 1.74 -0.09 -2.37
C PHE A 146 2.91 -0.71 -1.61
N LEU A 147 4.12 -0.48 -2.11
CA LEU A 147 5.37 -0.70 -1.39
C LEU A 147 5.88 0.59 -0.78
N LEU A 148 6.55 0.44 0.36
CA LEU A 148 7.37 1.47 0.98
C LEU A 148 8.79 0.92 1.14
N PHE A 149 9.77 1.63 0.59
CA PHE A 149 11.18 1.32 0.72
C PHE A 149 11.80 2.29 1.68
N GLY A 150 12.66 1.81 2.55
CA GLY A 150 13.50 2.70 3.35
C GLY A 150 14.87 2.11 3.60
N THR A 151 15.80 2.96 3.99
CA THR A 151 17.11 2.51 4.44
C THR A 151 17.09 2.20 5.94
N GLN A 152 17.92 1.24 6.36
CA GLN A 152 18.04 0.83 7.77
C GLN A 152 18.57 1.96 8.66
N ASP A 153 19.32 2.91 8.09
CA ASP A 153 19.88 4.07 8.77
C ASP A 153 18.93 5.29 8.82
N ASP A 154 17.67 5.12 8.40
CA ASP A 154 16.65 6.17 8.35
C ASP A 154 17.10 7.42 7.55
N SER A 155 17.84 7.22 6.44
CA SER A 155 18.29 8.31 5.56
C SER A 155 17.43 8.51 4.31
N SER A 156 16.75 7.47 3.82
CA SER A 156 15.93 7.53 2.59
C SER A 156 14.60 6.77 2.71
N LEU A 157 13.52 7.33 2.16
CA LEU A 157 12.20 6.69 2.07
C LEU A 157 11.61 6.89 0.66
N ALA A 158 10.99 5.87 0.09
CA ALA A 158 10.29 5.96 -1.20
C ALA A 158 9.02 5.09 -1.20
N GLY A 159 7.99 5.49 -1.94
CA GLY A 159 6.72 4.76 -2.03
C GLY A 159 6.33 4.50 -3.47
N VAL A 160 5.81 3.30 -3.75
CA VAL A 160 5.42 2.87 -5.11
C VAL A 160 4.06 2.17 -5.07
N PRO A 161 3.02 2.71 -5.73
CA PRO A 161 1.73 2.03 -5.88
C PRO A 161 1.85 0.68 -6.60
N ALA A 162 0.95 -0.25 -6.31
CA ALA A 162 0.79 -1.45 -7.10
C ALA A 162 0.26 -1.12 -8.51
N GLU A 163 0.64 -1.93 -9.49
CA GLU A 163 0.00 -1.95 -10.81
C GLU A 163 -1.16 -2.95 -10.78
N THR A 164 -2.26 -2.63 -11.47
CA THR A 164 -3.46 -3.50 -11.52
C THR A 164 -3.58 -4.11 -12.91
N HIS A 165 -3.88 -5.40 -12.98
CA HIS A 165 -4.11 -6.14 -14.23
C HIS A 165 -5.60 -6.32 -14.55
#